data_AF-A0A2N2S3V4-F1
#
_entry.id   AF-A0A2N2S3V4-F1
#
_cell.length_a   1.000
_cell.length_b   1.000
_cell.length_c   1.000
_cell.angle_alpha   90.00
_cell.angle_beta   90.00
_cell.angle_gamma   90.00
#
_symmetry.space_group_name_H-M   'P 1'
#
loop_
_entity.id
_entity.type
_entity.pdbx_description
1 polymer ?
#
loop_
_entity_poly.entity_id
_entity_poly.type
_entity_poly.pdbx_seq_one_letter_code
_entity_poly.pdbx_strand_id
1 'polypeptide(L)'
;MTKKNKSLKDLLLIHELAFILLIILAATAGAIGIHLWEKSSQEASRISALVTEVQQTRGDLYRQMKELFDAYFLEDATARTEYNDFTISVEKHFVQLQAITVGEAEKAVIKELHASYKKFVIETPILFDQYQNAKDDATKRALNTDIETGMFKRFEDILARTENLLSQKQAELNKQLVNTKRSATILLIIPLALAVLLLMFSRIFLKRAIVKPIESVLRVTSEISAGNLTHKASEKGVAELAAVSKAINDMADKLAISQEALVRTEKQAAQGLLVPMLAHNIRNPLASIRATAQVMEDPAHDAETRESLHGIIDTVDRLERWTGALLAYLLPLKP
;
A
#
# COMPACT_ATOMS: atom_id res chain seq x y z
N MET A 1 8.43 9.63 31.33
CA MET A 1 8.99 8.62 30.41
C MET A 1 9.12 9.24 29.03
N THR A 2 10.33 9.63 28.62
CA THR A 2 10.59 10.20 27.29
C THR A 2 10.46 9.10 26.25
N LYS A 3 9.52 9.27 25.31
CA LYS A 3 9.27 8.32 24.21
C LYS A 3 10.56 8.23 23.39
N LYS A 4 11.28 7.09 23.47
CA LYS A 4 12.53 6.88 22.74
C LYS A 4 12.25 7.06 21.24
N ASN A 5 12.91 8.03 20.60
CA ASN A 5 12.75 8.28 19.17
C ASN A 5 13.13 7.00 18.40
N LYS A 6 12.27 6.52 17.49
CA LYS A 6 12.61 5.36 16.66
C LYS A 6 13.74 5.72 15.70
N SER A 7 14.66 4.78 15.48
CA SER A 7 15.70 4.92 14.47
C SER A 7 15.07 5.02 13.08
N LEU A 8 15.71 5.79 12.20
CA LEU A 8 15.37 5.83 10.79
C LEU A 8 15.44 4.44 10.15
N LYS A 9 16.40 3.61 10.55
CA LYS A 9 16.57 2.24 10.04
C LYS A 9 15.37 1.35 10.39
N ASP A 10 14.91 1.42 11.64
CA ASP A 10 13.73 0.67 12.09
C ASP A 10 12.47 1.10 11.32
N LEU A 11 12.32 2.40 11.08
CA LEU A 11 11.19 2.94 10.33
C LEU A 11 11.20 2.49 8.87
N LEU A 12 12.37 2.45 8.25
CA LEU A 12 12.54 2.01 6.86
C LEU A 12 12.26 0.50 6.74
N LEU A 13 12.79 -0.30 7.67
CA LEU A 13 12.54 -1.74 7.74
C LEU A 13 11.05 -2.07 7.90
N ILE A 14 10.32 -1.32 8.74
CA ILE A 14 8.86 -1.51 8.88
C ILE A 14 8.13 -1.24 7.56
N HIS A 15 8.53 -0.20 6.81
CA HIS A 15 7.91 0.09 5.52
C HIS A 15 8.23 -0.98 4.48
N GLU A 16 9.48 -1.44 4.40
CA GLU A 16 9.90 -2.52 3.50
C GLU A 16 9.14 -3.82 3.78
N LEU A 17 9.06 -4.22 5.05
CA LEU A 17 8.30 -5.41 5.45
C LEU A 17 6.80 -5.27 5.11
N ALA A 18 6.21 -4.10 5.33
CA ALA A 18 4.81 -3.87 4.99
C ALA A 18 4.57 -3.95 3.47
N PHE A 19 5.51 -3.46 2.65
CA PHE A 19 5.42 -3.55 1.21
C PHE A 19 5.58 -4.99 0.69
N ILE A 20 6.55 -5.74 1.24
CA ILE A 20 6.75 -7.17 0.92
C ILE A 20 5.50 -7.97 1.30
N LEU A 21 4.95 -7.74 2.49
CA LEU A 21 3.72 -8.40 2.94
C LEU A 21 2.55 -8.12 1.99
N LEU A 22 2.45 -6.88 1.50
CA LEU A 22 1.42 -6.49 0.55
C LEU A 22 1.58 -7.20 -0.80
N ILE A 23 2.81 -7.33 -1.30
CA ILE A 23 3.10 -8.08 -2.54
C ILE A 23 2.71 -9.56 -2.37
N ILE A 24 3.09 -10.18 -1.24
CA ILE A 24 2.74 -11.58 -0.96
C ILE A 24 1.22 -11.75 -0.89
N LEU A 25 0.52 -10.83 -0.22
CA LEU A 25 -0.93 -10.84 -0.10
C LEU A 25 -1.60 -10.69 -1.48
N ALA A 26 -1.11 -9.78 -2.33
CA ALA A 26 -1.62 -9.60 -3.69
C ALA A 26 -1.38 -10.84 -4.57
N ALA A 27 -0.19 -11.44 -4.49
CA ALA A 27 0.15 -12.63 -5.27
C ALA A 27 -0.67 -13.86 -4.84
N THR A 28 -0.82 -14.08 -3.53
CA THR A 28 -1.64 -15.19 -2.99
C THR A 28 -3.11 -15.02 -3.32
N ALA A 29 -3.65 -13.81 -3.17
CA ALA A 29 -4.99 -13.46 -3.62
C ALA A 29 -5.21 -13.76 -5.11
N GLY A 30 -4.30 -13.30 -5.97
CA GLY A 30 -4.37 -13.51 -7.40
C GLY A 30 -4.33 -14.99 -7.78
N ALA A 31 -3.41 -15.77 -7.19
CA ALA A 31 -3.28 -17.19 -7.45
C ALA A 31 -4.55 -17.98 -7.06
N ILE A 32 -5.13 -17.69 -5.89
CA ILE A 32 -6.39 -18.31 -5.44
C ILE A 32 -7.54 -17.94 -6.39
N GLY A 33 -7.63 -16.66 -6.77
CA GLY A 33 -8.66 -16.18 -7.69
C GLY A 33 -8.60 -16.87 -9.06
N ILE A 34 -7.41 -16.99 -9.64
CA ILE A 34 -7.18 -17.65 -10.94
C ILE A 34 -7.55 -19.14 -10.85
N HIS A 35 -7.08 -19.85 -9.82
CA HIS A 35 -7.33 -21.28 -9.68
C HIS A 35 -8.82 -21.60 -9.51
N LEU A 36 -9.54 -20.82 -8.69
CA LEU A 36 -10.99 -20.98 -8.52
C LEU A 36 -11.76 -20.66 -9.81
N TRP A 37 -11.35 -19.62 -10.54
CA TRP A 37 -11.98 -19.24 -11.79
C TRP A 37 -11.79 -20.31 -12.87
N GLU A 38 -10.57 -20.83 -13.02
CA GLU A 38 -10.25 -21.88 -13.98
C GLU A 38 -11.08 -23.14 -13.72
N LYS A 39 -11.13 -23.61 -12.46
CA LYS A 39 -11.91 -24.79 -12.08
C LYS A 39 -13.40 -24.62 -12.38
N SER A 40 -14.00 -23.49 -11.97
CA SER A 40 -15.42 -23.22 -12.22
C SER A 40 -15.72 -23.04 -13.71
N SER A 41 -14.78 -22.46 -14.47
CA SER A 41 -14.94 -22.25 -15.92
C SER A 41 -14.91 -23.58 -16.69
N GLN A 42 -13.98 -24.48 -16.34
CA GLN A 42 -13.91 -25.82 -16.93
C GLN A 42 -15.18 -26.61 -16.66
N GLU A 43 -15.69 -26.58 -15.42
CA GLU A 43 -16.92 -27.28 -15.05
C GLU A 43 -18.15 -26.70 -15.77
N ALA A 44 -18.26 -25.38 -15.88
CA ALA A 44 -19.36 -24.75 -16.63
C ALA A 44 -19.33 -25.08 -18.12
N SER A 45 -18.13 -25.16 -18.72
CA SER A 45 -17.97 -25.58 -20.11
C SER A 45 -18.37 -27.06 -20.30
N ARG A 46 -18.02 -27.93 -19.35
CA ARG A 46 -18.40 -29.35 -19.37
C ARG A 46 -19.91 -29.53 -19.25
N ILE A 47 -20.57 -28.87 -18.28
CA ILE A 47 -22.04 -28.96 -18.16
C ILE A 47 -22.73 -28.39 -19.39
N SER A 48 -22.21 -27.30 -19.97
CA SER A 48 -22.75 -26.76 -21.22
C SER A 48 -22.65 -27.78 -22.36
N ALA A 49 -21.52 -28.46 -22.49
CA ALA A 49 -21.35 -29.53 -23.49
C ALA A 49 -22.34 -30.69 -23.24
N LEU A 50 -22.54 -31.07 -21.97
CA LEU A 50 -23.46 -32.14 -21.60
C LEU A 50 -24.92 -31.76 -21.88
N VAL A 51 -25.33 -30.52 -21.61
CA VAL A 51 -26.65 -30.00 -22.00
C VAL A 51 -26.82 -30.01 -23.52
N THR A 52 -25.83 -29.51 -24.27
CA THR A 52 -25.87 -29.52 -25.74
C THR A 52 -25.99 -30.93 -26.30
N GLU A 53 -25.26 -31.89 -25.74
CA GLU A 53 -25.29 -33.28 -26.17
C GLU A 53 -26.65 -33.95 -25.89
N VAL A 54 -27.28 -33.68 -24.74
CA VAL A 54 -28.66 -34.14 -24.45
C VAL A 54 -29.65 -33.54 -25.45
N GLN A 55 -29.50 -32.26 -25.81
CA GLN A 55 -30.35 -31.60 -26.81
C GLN A 55 -30.21 -32.22 -28.21
N GLN A 56 -28.98 -32.57 -28.61
CA GLN A 56 -28.72 -33.27 -29.87
C GLN A 56 -29.31 -34.69 -29.85
N THR A 57 -29.11 -35.42 -28.75
CA THR A 57 -29.70 -36.76 -28.53
C THR A 57 -31.22 -36.72 -28.70
N ARG A 58 -31.88 -35.73 -28.09
CA ARG A 58 -33.33 -35.52 -28.23
C ARG A 58 -33.73 -35.25 -29.68
N GLY A 59 -33.00 -34.39 -30.38
CA GLY A 59 -33.28 -34.05 -31.78
C GLY A 59 -33.22 -35.27 -32.69
N ASP A 60 -32.17 -36.07 -32.58
CA ASP A 60 -32.00 -37.28 -33.38
C ASP A 60 -32.99 -38.38 -33.00
N LEU A 61 -33.37 -38.48 -31.73
CA LEU A 61 -34.44 -39.38 -31.31
C LEU A 61 -35.80 -39.01 -31.94
N TYR A 62 -36.17 -37.73 -31.97
CA TYR A 62 -37.42 -37.35 -32.62
C TYR A 62 -37.41 -37.61 -34.12
N ARG A 63 -36.26 -37.45 -34.78
CA ARG A 63 -36.10 -37.86 -36.18
C ARG A 63 -36.23 -39.37 -36.33
N GLN A 64 -35.55 -40.15 -35.48
CA GLN A 64 -35.68 -41.61 -35.44
C GLN A 64 -37.14 -42.04 -35.32
N MET A 65 -37.87 -41.43 -34.40
CA MET A 65 -39.29 -41.70 -34.17
C MET A 65 -40.15 -41.36 -35.39
N LYS A 66 -39.87 -40.22 -36.05
CA LYS A 66 -40.55 -39.83 -37.30
C LYS A 66 -40.33 -40.87 -38.39
N GLU A 67 -39.09 -41.32 -38.62
CA GLU A 67 -38.82 -42.32 -39.65
C GLU A 67 -39.46 -43.67 -39.34
N LEU A 68 -39.60 -44.02 -38.05
CA LEU A 68 -40.38 -45.19 -37.67
C LEU A 68 -41.86 -45.03 -38.07
N PHE A 69 -42.44 -43.85 -37.84
CA PHE A 69 -43.80 -43.59 -38.26
C PHE A 69 -43.96 -43.67 -39.78
N ASP A 70 -43.04 -43.05 -40.53
CA ASP A 70 -43.06 -43.04 -42.00
C ASP A 70 -42.91 -44.46 -42.58
N ALA A 71 -42.07 -45.31 -41.98
CA ALA A 71 -41.91 -46.71 -42.38
C ALA A 71 -43.19 -47.55 -42.20
N TYR A 72 -43.97 -47.29 -41.14
CA TYR A 72 -45.14 -48.10 -40.79
C TYR A 72 -46.49 -47.54 -41.27
N PHE A 73 -46.58 -46.24 -41.55
CA PHE A 73 -47.83 -45.60 -41.97
C PHE A 73 -47.82 -45.04 -43.39
N LEU A 74 -46.64 -44.72 -43.93
CA LEU A 74 -46.51 -44.10 -45.26
C LEU A 74 -45.84 -45.03 -46.29
N GLU A 75 -45.49 -46.26 -45.89
CA GLU A 75 -44.82 -47.27 -46.73
C GLU A 75 -43.54 -46.75 -47.40
N ASP A 76 -42.84 -45.83 -46.74
CA ASP A 76 -41.59 -45.29 -47.26
C ASP A 76 -40.49 -46.36 -47.26
N ALA A 77 -39.95 -46.64 -48.45
CA ALA A 77 -38.93 -47.65 -48.67
C ALA A 77 -37.58 -47.31 -48.01
N THR A 78 -37.25 -46.04 -47.79
CA THR A 78 -35.97 -45.64 -47.16
C THR A 78 -36.07 -45.49 -45.65
N ALA A 79 -37.25 -45.24 -45.11
CA ALA A 79 -37.46 -44.92 -43.70
C ALA A 79 -36.93 -45.99 -42.71
N ARG A 80 -36.96 -47.28 -43.08
CA ARG A 80 -36.36 -48.35 -42.24
C ARG A 80 -34.84 -48.23 -42.15
N THR A 81 -34.18 -47.80 -43.23
CA THR A 81 -32.74 -47.57 -43.25
C THR A 81 -32.40 -46.34 -42.43
N GLU A 82 -33.14 -45.24 -42.62
CA GLU A 82 -32.95 -43.99 -41.88
C GLU A 82 -33.17 -44.18 -40.37
N TYR A 83 -34.17 -44.97 -39.97
CA TYR A 83 -34.37 -45.38 -38.58
C TYR A 83 -33.13 -46.06 -37.97
N ASN A 84 -32.52 -46.99 -38.71
CA ASN A 84 -31.31 -47.68 -38.26
C ASN A 84 -30.11 -46.72 -38.17
N ASP A 85 -29.98 -45.80 -39.11
CA ASP A 85 -28.91 -44.78 -39.11
C ASP A 85 -29.05 -43.85 -37.89
N PHE A 86 -30.25 -43.38 -37.59
CA PHE A 86 -30.50 -42.60 -36.37
C PHE A 86 -30.31 -43.43 -35.10
N THR A 87 -30.58 -44.75 -35.12
CA THR A 87 -30.27 -45.64 -34.00
C THR A 87 -28.78 -45.62 -33.66
N ILE A 88 -27.92 -45.66 -34.70
CA ILE A 88 -26.47 -45.57 -34.55
C ILE A 88 -26.06 -44.16 -34.06
N SER A 89 -26.67 -43.11 -34.61
CA SER A 89 -26.40 -41.72 -34.20
C SER A 89 -26.71 -41.47 -32.73
N VAL A 90 -27.89 -41.90 -32.27
CA VAL A 90 -28.31 -41.74 -30.87
C VAL A 90 -27.44 -42.56 -29.91
N GLU A 91 -27.05 -43.79 -30.26
CA GLU A 91 -26.11 -44.57 -29.42
C GLU A 91 -24.75 -43.87 -29.33
N LYS A 92 -24.27 -43.23 -30.41
CA LYS A 92 -23.04 -42.43 -30.40
C LYS A 92 -23.16 -41.24 -29.44
N HIS A 93 -24.30 -40.55 -29.41
CA HIS A 93 -24.56 -39.49 -28.43
C HIS A 93 -24.51 -40.02 -26.99
N PHE A 94 -25.05 -41.21 -26.71
CA PHE A 94 -24.96 -41.81 -25.38
C PHE A 94 -23.51 -42.17 -24.97
N VAL A 95 -22.68 -42.62 -25.91
CA VAL A 95 -21.24 -42.84 -25.66
C VAL A 95 -20.55 -41.51 -25.31
N GLN A 96 -20.83 -40.45 -26.07
CA GLN A 96 -20.29 -39.12 -25.81
C GLN A 96 -20.74 -38.57 -24.45
N LEU A 97 -22.04 -38.68 -24.13
CA LEU A 97 -22.62 -38.29 -22.83
C LEU A 97 -21.91 -39.02 -21.70
N GLN A 98 -21.72 -40.33 -21.79
CA GLN A 98 -21.01 -41.10 -20.77
C GLN A 98 -19.54 -40.67 -20.61
N ALA A 99 -18.87 -40.28 -21.69
CA ALA A 99 -17.48 -39.83 -21.66
C ALA A 99 -17.29 -38.49 -20.92
N ILE A 100 -18.24 -37.56 -21.03
CA ILE A 100 -18.17 -36.21 -20.43
C ILE A 100 -18.86 -36.12 -19.05
N THR A 101 -19.54 -37.18 -18.63
CA THR A 101 -20.28 -37.25 -17.36
C THR A 101 -19.34 -37.59 -16.20
N VAL A 102 -19.39 -36.81 -15.12
CA VAL A 102 -18.50 -37.00 -13.96
C VAL A 102 -19.28 -37.16 -12.66
N GLY A 103 -20.31 -36.33 -12.43
CA GLY A 103 -21.02 -36.33 -11.15
C GLY A 103 -21.92 -37.56 -10.96
N GLU A 104 -22.04 -38.07 -9.74
CA GLU A 104 -22.87 -39.26 -9.44
C GLU A 104 -24.33 -39.10 -9.87
N ALA A 105 -24.94 -37.93 -9.61
CA ALA A 105 -26.30 -37.63 -10.06
C ALA A 105 -26.40 -37.58 -11.59
N GLU A 106 -25.38 -37.08 -12.28
CA GLU A 106 -25.34 -37.02 -13.75
C GLU A 106 -25.23 -38.44 -14.33
N LYS A 107 -24.32 -39.26 -13.78
CA LYS A 107 -24.16 -40.67 -14.16
C LYS A 107 -25.46 -41.44 -14.01
N ALA A 108 -26.17 -41.22 -12.89
CA ALA A 108 -27.43 -41.88 -12.63
C ALA A 108 -28.49 -41.55 -13.70
N VAL A 109 -28.74 -40.26 -13.97
CA VAL A 109 -29.76 -39.85 -14.95
C VAL A 109 -29.38 -40.21 -16.38
N ILE A 110 -28.11 -40.10 -16.77
CA ILE A 110 -27.66 -40.48 -18.12
C ILE A 110 -27.74 -42.00 -18.31
N LYS A 111 -27.41 -42.79 -17.29
CA LYS A 111 -27.56 -44.24 -17.32
C LYS A 111 -29.03 -44.65 -17.41
N GLU A 112 -29.91 -43.99 -16.65
CA GLU A 112 -31.36 -44.22 -16.70
C GLU A 112 -31.94 -43.85 -18.07
N LEU A 113 -31.56 -42.69 -18.62
CA LEU A 113 -31.96 -42.24 -19.94
C LEU A 113 -31.53 -43.22 -21.04
N HIS A 114 -30.28 -43.69 -20.99
CA HIS A 114 -29.76 -44.68 -21.94
C HIS A 114 -30.48 -46.03 -21.80
N ALA A 115 -30.73 -46.50 -20.58
CA ALA A 115 -31.48 -47.74 -20.35
C ALA A 115 -32.92 -47.63 -20.87
N SER A 116 -33.56 -46.46 -20.70
CA SER A 116 -34.89 -46.17 -21.25
C SER A 116 -34.87 -46.16 -22.77
N TYR A 117 -33.87 -45.53 -23.38
CA TYR A 117 -33.68 -45.53 -24.84
C TYR A 117 -33.54 -46.95 -25.40
N LYS A 118 -32.73 -47.80 -24.76
CA LYS A 118 -32.53 -49.19 -25.21
C LYS A 118 -33.82 -50.00 -25.19
N LYS A 119 -34.64 -49.84 -24.14
CA LYS A 119 -35.97 -50.46 -24.09
C LYS A 119 -36.86 -49.91 -25.21
N PHE A 120 -36.87 -48.59 -25.38
CA PHE A 120 -37.63 -47.93 -26.43
C PHE A 120 -37.30 -48.48 -27.83
N VAL A 121 -36.03 -48.57 -28.22
CA VAL A 121 -35.63 -49.09 -29.54
C VAL A 121 -36.00 -50.56 -29.74
N ILE A 122 -35.99 -51.37 -28.68
CA ILE A 122 -36.34 -52.80 -28.76
C ILE A 122 -37.86 -53.00 -28.83
N GLU A 123 -38.62 -52.30 -27.97
CA GLU A 123 -40.05 -52.51 -27.80
C GLU A 123 -40.87 -51.84 -28.92
N THR A 124 -40.43 -50.70 -29.45
CA THR A 124 -41.22 -49.91 -30.43
C THR A 124 -41.45 -50.63 -31.75
N PRO A 125 -40.46 -51.24 -32.42
CA PRO A 125 -40.72 -51.99 -33.65
C PRO A 125 -41.67 -53.18 -33.45
N ILE A 126 -41.64 -53.82 -32.27
CA ILE A 126 -42.51 -54.95 -31.93
C ILE A 126 -43.96 -54.48 -31.81
N LEU A 127 -44.19 -53.37 -31.10
CA LEU A 127 -45.53 -52.80 -30.93
C LEU A 127 -46.09 -52.28 -32.27
N PHE A 128 -45.27 -51.69 -33.12
CA PHE A 128 -45.72 -51.25 -34.44
C PHE A 128 -46.03 -52.43 -35.38
N ASP A 129 -45.27 -53.53 -35.32
CA ASP A 129 -45.59 -54.76 -36.06
C ASP A 129 -46.91 -55.39 -35.57
N GLN A 130 -47.11 -55.45 -34.25
CA GLN A 130 -48.39 -55.89 -33.66
C GLN A 130 -49.57 -55.00 -34.10
N TYR A 131 -49.34 -53.70 -34.26
CA TYR A 131 -50.35 -52.73 -34.68
C TYR A 131 -50.77 -52.94 -36.14
N GLN A 132 -49.81 -53.14 -37.04
CA GLN A 132 -50.11 -53.45 -38.45
C GLN A 132 -50.84 -54.78 -38.60
N ASN A 133 -50.45 -55.79 -37.82
CA ASN A 133 -51.01 -57.14 -37.88
C ASN A 133 -52.35 -57.31 -37.12
N ALA A 134 -52.76 -56.31 -36.32
CA ALA A 134 -54.01 -56.35 -35.58
C ALA A 134 -55.23 -56.29 -36.52
N LYS A 135 -56.16 -57.24 -36.34
CA LYS A 135 -57.37 -57.36 -37.18
C LYS A 135 -58.55 -56.54 -36.69
N ASP A 136 -58.57 -56.18 -35.40
CA ASP A 136 -59.67 -55.48 -34.76
C ASP A 136 -59.27 -54.07 -34.27
N ASP A 137 -60.23 -53.14 -34.35
CA ASP A 137 -60.03 -51.73 -33.98
C ASP A 137 -59.77 -51.54 -32.48
N ALA A 138 -60.22 -52.45 -31.62
CA ALA A 138 -60.02 -52.33 -30.18
C ALA A 138 -58.55 -52.56 -29.81
N THR A 139 -57.92 -53.58 -30.39
CA THR A 139 -56.48 -53.88 -30.26
C THR A 139 -55.63 -52.75 -30.82
N LYS A 140 -55.98 -52.21 -32.00
CA LYS A 140 -55.30 -51.04 -32.58
C LYS A 140 -55.36 -49.82 -31.66
N ARG A 141 -56.52 -49.51 -31.06
CA ARG A 141 -56.64 -48.39 -30.11
C ARG A 141 -55.85 -48.61 -28.83
N ALA A 142 -55.89 -49.82 -28.27
CA ALA A 142 -55.14 -50.17 -27.06
C ALA A 142 -53.63 -49.99 -27.27
N LEU A 143 -53.14 -50.45 -28.42
CA LEU A 143 -51.74 -50.38 -28.80
C LEU A 143 -51.29 -48.96 -29.14
N ASN A 144 -52.12 -48.18 -29.84
CA ASN A 144 -51.86 -46.74 -30.03
C ASN A 144 -51.76 -46.00 -28.69
N THR A 145 -52.64 -46.34 -27.75
CA THR A 145 -52.61 -45.76 -26.40
C THR A 145 -51.33 -46.15 -25.65
N ASP A 146 -50.89 -47.40 -25.72
CA ASP A 146 -49.65 -47.85 -25.07
C ASP A 146 -48.39 -47.21 -25.70
N ILE A 147 -48.39 -47.00 -27.00
CA ILE A 147 -47.34 -46.27 -27.71
C ILE A 147 -47.29 -44.81 -27.24
N GLU A 148 -48.38 -44.06 -27.38
CA GLU A 148 -48.46 -42.62 -27.06
C GLU A 148 -48.30 -42.33 -25.57
N THR A 149 -49.09 -42.99 -24.73
CA THR A 149 -49.18 -42.66 -23.29
C THR A 149 -48.34 -43.57 -22.41
N GLY A 150 -47.89 -44.71 -22.92
CA GLY A 150 -47.02 -45.63 -22.21
C GLY A 150 -45.55 -45.35 -22.50
N MET A 151 -45.05 -45.82 -23.65
CA MET A 151 -43.62 -45.81 -23.95
C MET A 151 -43.07 -44.40 -24.19
N PHE A 152 -43.71 -43.62 -25.07
CA PHE A 152 -43.23 -42.27 -25.39
C PHE A 152 -43.24 -41.39 -24.16
N LYS A 153 -44.35 -41.40 -23.41
CA LYS A 153 -44.47 -40.62 -22.18
C LYS A 153 -43.42 -40.98 -21.14
N ARG A 154 -43.15 -42.28 -20.91
CA ARG A 154 -42.10 -42.70 -19.97
C ARG A 154 -40.72 -42.19 -20.38
N PHE A 155 -40.40 -42.25 -21.67
CA PHE A 155 -39.13 -41.75 -22.19
C PHE A 155 -39.03 -40.22 -22.04
N GLU A 156 -40.06 -39.49 -22.46
CA GLU A 156 -40.17 -38.04 -22.32
C GLU A 156 -40.03 -37.60 -20.86
N ASP A 157 -40.67 -38.30 -19.92
CA ASP A 157 -40.58 -37.99 -18.50
C ASP A 157 -39.14 -38.15 -17.96
N ILE A 158 -38.37 -39.11 -18.45
CA ILE A 158 -36.95 -39.32 -18.07
C ILE A 158 -36.06 -38.27 -18.73
N LEU A 159 -36.32 -37.96 -20.01
CA LEU A 159 -35.59 -36.93 -20.75
C LEU A 159 -35.80 -35.55 -20.11
N ALA A 160 -37.05 -35.16 -19.85
CA ALA A 160 -37.39 -33.91 -19.18
C ALA A 160 -36.77 -33.81 -17.78
N ARG A 161 -36.74 -34.91 -17.01
CA ARG A 161 -36.03 -34.95 -15.72
C ARG A 161 -34.53 -34.73 -15.87
N THR A 162 -33.92 -35.33 -16.89
CA THR A 162 -32.49 -35.16 -17.21
C THR A 162 -32.19 -33.71 -17.59
N GLU A 163 -32.96 -33.13 -18.51
CA GLU A 163 -32.80 -31.73 -18.94
C GLU A 163 -32.98 -30.75 -17.77
N ASN A 164 -33.97 -30.99 -16.91
CA ASN A 164 -34.22 -30.15 -15.74
C ASN A 164 -33.04 -30.20 -14.75
N LEU A 165 -32.50 -31.38 -14.46
CA LEU A 165 -31.35 -31.53 -13.56
C LEU A 165 -30.12 -30.81 -14.11
N LEU A 166 -29.84 -30.96 -15.41
CA LEU A 166 -28.68 -30.33 -16.05
C LEU A 166 -28.85 -28.81 -16.15
N SER A 167 -30.05 -28.33 -16.44
CA SER A 167 -30.36 -26.89 -16.49
C SER A 167 -30.24 -26.25 -15.11
N GLN A 168 -30.68 -26.93 -14.05
CA GLN A 168 -30.49 -26.47 -12.67
C GLN A 168 -29.01 -26.40 -12.30
N LYS A 169 -28.22 -27.42 -12.65
CA LYS A 169 -26.76 -27.40 -12.46
C LYS A 169 -26.08 -26.27 -13.22
N GLN A 170 -26.45 -26.05 -14.49
CA GLN A 170 -25.90 -24.95 -15.30
C GLN A 170 -26.22 -23.59 -14.67
N ALA A 171 -27.46 -23.39 -14.21
CA ALA A 171 -27.87 -22.16 -13.55
C ALA A 171 -27.10 -21.92 -12.24
N GLU A 172 -26.89 -22.97 -11.45
CA GLU A 172 -26.13 -22.90 -10.21
C GLU A 172 -24.64 -22.58 -10.47
N LEU A 173 -24.01 -23.24 -11.43
CA LEU A 173 -22.63 -22.95 -11.84
C LEU A 173 -22.48 -21.52 -12.38
N ASN A 174 -23.43 -21.04 -13.17
CA ASN A 174 -23.43 -19.66 -13.66
C ASN A 174 -23.50 -18.66 -12.51
N LYS A 175 -24.33 -18.92 -11.48
CA LYS A 175 -24.36 -18.09 -10.26
C LYS A 175 -23.03 -18.13 -9.51
N GLN A 176 -22.44 -19.32 -9.35
CA GLN A 176 -21.15 -19.50 -8.70
C GLN A 176 -20.04 -18.75 -9.46
N LEU A 177 -20.01 -18.83 -10.80
CA LEU A 177 -19.07 -18.09 -11.63
C LEU A 177 -19.19 -16.57 -11.46
N VAL A 178 -20.41 -16.02 -11.44
CA VAL A 178 -20.63 -14.59 -11.22
C VAL A 178 -20.14 -14.18 -9.82
N ASN A 179 -20.42 -14.99 -8.81
CA ASN A 179 -19.97 -14.74 -7.44
C ASN A 179 -18.45 -14.86 -7.30
N THR A 180 -17.83 -15.89 -7.87
CA THR A 180 -16.37 -16.06 -7.91
C THR A 180 -15.71 -14.90 -8.64
N LYS A 181 -16.27 -14.45 -9.78
CA LYS A 181 -15.78 -13.27 -10.50
C LYS A 181 -15.84 -12.02 -9.62
N ARG A 182 -16.97 -11.77 -8.96
CA ARG A 182 -17.13 -10.61 -8.06
C ARG A 182 -16.14 -10.66 -6.89
N SER A 183 -16.03 -11.81 -6.23
CA SER A 183 -15.10 -12.01 -5.12
C SER A 183 -13.65 -11.87 -5.55
N ALA A 184 -13.26 -12.43 -6.70
CA ALA A 184 -11.92 -12.28 -7.27
C ALA A 184 -11.59 -10.81 -7.59
N THR A 185 -12.54 -10.07 -8.18
CA THR A 185 -12.36 -8.63 -8.42
C THR A 185 -12.14 -7.85 -7.13
N ILE A 186 -12.92 -8.12 -6.08
CA ILE A 186 -12.75 -7.47 -4.77
C ILE A 186 -11.39 -7.83 -4.16
N LEU A 187 -11.01 -9.11 -4.24
CA LEU A 187 -9.74 -9.62 -3.71
C LEU A 187 -8.52 -9.01 -4.42
N LEU A 188 -8.64 -8.60 -5.69
CA LEU A 188 -7.61 -7.86 -6.42
C LEU A 188 -7.58 -6.36 -6.08
N ILE A 189 -8.74 -5.76 -5.80
CA ILE A 189 -8.84 -4.33 -5.47
C ILE A 189 -8.29 -4.04 -4.07
N ILE A 190 -8.47 -4.93 -3.09
CA ILE A 190 -8.03 -4.72 -1.70
C ILE A 190 -6.50 -4.47 -1.59
N PRO A 191 -5.61 -5.31 -2.13
CA PRO A 191 -4.17 -5.07 -2.11
C PRO A 191 -3.79 -3.78 -2.82
N LEU A 192 -4.45 -3.46 -3.94
CA LEU A 192 -4.21 -2.22 -4.68
C LEU A 192 -4.60 -0.98 -3.86
N ALA A 193 -5.77 -1.00 -3.23
CA ALA A 193 -6.22 0.06 -2.34
C ALA A 193 -5.29 0.22 -1.13
N LEU A 194 -4.85 -0.89 -0.55
CA LEU A 194 -3.90 -0.88 0.56
C LEU A 194 -2.53 -0.34 0.12
N ALA A 195 -2.09 -0.62 -1.11
CA ALA A 195 -0.85 -0.09 -1.66
C ALA A 195 -0.92 1.43 -1.80
N VAL A 196 -2.03 1.94 -2.35
CA VAL A 196 -2.27 3.39 -2.47
C VAL A 196 -2.30 4.05 -1.09
N LEU A 197 -2.99 3.44 -0.11
CA LEU A 197 -3.05 3.94 1.25
C LEU A 197 -1.68 3.97 1.91
N LEU A 198 -0.89 2.90 1.74
CA LEU A 198 0.47 2.79 2.27
C LEU A 198 1.41 3.81 1.63
N LEU A 199 1.29 4.06 0.32
CA LEU A 199 2.03 5.11 -0.38
C LEU A 199 1.67 6.51 0.14
N MET A 200 0.37 6.81 0.30
CA MET A 200 -0.08 8.09 0.86
C MET A 200 0.43 8.30 2.29
N PHE A 201 0.30 7.27 3.13
CA PHE A 201 0.79 7.28 4.50
C PHE A 201 2.30 7.49 4.54
N SER A 202 3.05 6.73 3.74
CA SER A 202 4.51 6.84 3.63
C SER A 202 4.94 8.24 3.21
N ARG A 203 4.26 8.85 2.22
CA ARG A 203 4.58 10.22 1.77
C ARG A 203 4.35 11.26 2.87
N ILE A 204 3.24 11.17 3.60
CA ILE A 204 2.92 12.08 4.70
C ILE A 204 3.93 11.89 5.85
N PHE A 205 4.23 10.64 6.16
CA PHE A 205 5.18 10.24 7.19
C PHE A 205 6.59 10.76 6.87
N LEU A 206 7.11 10.48 5.68
CA LEU A 206 8.43 10.90 5.21
C LEU A 206 8.60 12.42 5.28
N LYS A 207 7.57 13.17 4.84
CA LYS A 207 7.57 14.62 4.90
C LYS A 207 7.70 15.16 6.33
N ARG A 208 7.00 14.55 7.29
CA ARG A 208 6.99 14.99 8.69
C ARG A 208 8.20 14.48 9.50
N ALA A 209 8.65 13.26 9.25
CA ALA A 209 9.69 12.60 10.01
C ALA A 209 11.10 12.91 9.53
N ILE A 210 11.29 13.22 8.24
CA ILE A 210 12.60 13.44 7.63
C ILE A 210 12.70 14.82 6.99
N VAL A 211 11.84 15.13 6.00
CA VAL A 211 12.00 16.32 5.17
C VAL A 211 11.91 17.61 6.00
N LYS A 212 10.84 17.80 6.78
CA LYS A 212 10.67 19.00 7.62
C LYS A 212 11.78 19.19 8.66
N PRO A 213 12.20 18.15 9.41
CA PRO A 213 13.35 18.29 10.31
C PRO A 213 14.66 18.66 9.59
N ILE A 214 14.93 18.10 8.41
CA ILE A 214 16.11 18.48 7.61
C ILE A 214 16.03 19.94 7.17
N GLU A 215 14.89 20.41 6.66
CA GLU A 215 14.67 21.82 6.31
C GLU A 215 14.90 22.74 7.52
N SER A 216 14.47 22.31 8.72
CA SER A 216 14.69 23.06 9.96
C SER A 216 16.18 23.12 10.33
N VAL A 217 16.90 22.02 10.22
CA VAL A 217 18.34 21.96 10.51
C VAL A 217 19.13 22.83 9.53
N LEU A 218 18.80 22.77 8.23
CA LEU A 218 19.40 23.62 7.21
C LEU A 218 19.20 25.11 7.52
N ARG A 219 17.98 25.49 7.93
CA ARG A 219 17.67 26.87 8.31
C ARG A 219 18.50 27.33 9.51
N VAL A 220 18.57 26.52 10.57
CA VAL A 220 19.35 26.84 11.77
C VAL A 220 20.84 26.96 11.46
N THR A 221 21.36 26.07 10.62
CA THR A 221 22.77 26.12 10.21
C THR A 221 23.05 27.42 9.42
N SER A 222 22.11 27.85 8.57
CA SER A 222 22.21 29.13 7.87
C SER A 222 22.20 30.32 8.83
N GLU A 223 21.32 30.34 9.83
CA GLU A 223 21.27 31.39 10.86
C GLU A 223 22.57 31.46 11.67
N ILE A 224 23.10 30.32 12.10
CA ILE A 224 24.39 30.23 12.80
C ILE A 224 25.51 30.79 11.92
N SER A 225 25.54 30.44 10.62
CA SER A 225 26.55 30.95 9.69
C SER A 225 26.47 32.46 9.46
N ALA A 226 25.28 33.05 9.62
CA ALA A 226 25.04 34.48 9.56
C ALA A 226 25.36 35.21 10.89
N GLY A 227 25.83 34.49 11.92
CA GLY A 227 26.21 35.03 13.23
C GLY A 227 25.12 34.96 14.30
N ASN A 228 23.93 34.44 13.98
CA ASN A 228 22.85 34.28 14.96
C ASN A 228 22.97 32.95 15.72
N LEU A 229 23.81 32.94 16.76
CA LEU A 229 24.10 31.73 17.57
C LEU A 229 22.98 31.35 18.56
N THR A 230 21.97 32.19 18.71
CA THR A 230 20.85 31.96 19.65
C THR A 230 19.76 31.07 19.07
N HIS A 231 19.70 30.91 17.74
CA HIS A 231 18.69 30.11 17.07
C HIS A 231 19.03 28.61 17.17
N LYS A 232 18.11 27.80 17.69
CA LYS A 232 18.33 26.37 17.99
C LYS A 232 17.48 25.46 17.11
N ALA A 233 18.06 24.34 16.68
CA ALA A 233 17.36 23.30 15.96
C ALA A 233 16.49 22.47 16.91
N SER A 234 15.33 22.02 16.41
CA SER A 234 14.45 21.10 17.13
C SER A 234 15.10 19.71 17.26
N GLU A 235 15.25 19.22 18.49
CA GLU A 235 15.75 17.87 18.80
C GLU A 235 14.65 16.79 18.82
N LYS A 236 13.50 17.09 18.20
CA LYS A 236 12.38 16.15 18.02
C LYS A 236 12.47 15.47 16.65
N GLY A 237 12.08 14.20 16.56
CA GLY A 237 12.00 13.47 15.29
C GLY A 237 12.61 12.09 15.38
N VAL A 238 13.12 11.57 14.26
CA VAL A 238 13.91 10.33 14.23
C VAL A 238 15.21 10.52 15.04
N ALA A 239 15.69 9.43 15.65
CA ALA A 239 16.81 9.48 16.58
C ALA A 239 18.07 10.12 15.96
N GLU A 240 18.38 9.77 14.72
CA GLU A 240 19.55 10.25 13.99
C GLU A 240 19.48 11.75 13.72
N LEU A 241 18.32 12.27 13.26
CA LEU A 241 18.15 13.70 13.04
C LEU A 241 18.13 14.50 14.34
N ALA A 242 17.55 13.94 15.41
CA ALA A 242 17.62 14.56 16.74
C ALA A 242 19.06 14.66 17.24
N ALA A 243 19.88 13.63 17.03
CA ALA A 243 21.30 13.65 17.38
C ALA A 243 22.08 14.71 16.58
N VAL A 244 21.79 14.86 15.28
CA VAL A 244 22.38 15.92 14.44
C VAL A 244 21.96 17.31 14.92
N SER A 245 20.67 17.54 15.18
CA SER A 245 20.17 18.80 15.74
C SER A 245 20.89 19.16 17.04
N LYS A 246 21.06 18.19 17.94
CA LYS A 246 21.76 18.38 19.21
C LYS A 246 23.23 18.75 19.00
N ALA A 247 23.93 18.04 18.12
CA ALA A 247 25.33 18.34 17.82
C ALA A 247 25.52 19.77 17.25
N ILE A 248 24.58 20.24 16.41
CA ILE A 248 24.59 21.61 15.88
C ILE A 248 24.31 22.63 16.98
N ASN A 249 23.35 22.35 17.87
CA ASN A 249 23.05 23.21 19.01
C ASN A 249 24.29 23.35 19.93
N ASP A 250 24.93 22.23 20.26
CA ASP A 250 26.15 22.20 21.09
C ASP A 250 27.31 22.97 20.43
N MET A 251 27.44 22.88 19.10
CA MET A 251 28.43 23.64 18.34
C MET A 251 28.16 25.15 18.40
N ALA A 252 26.90 25.57 18.25
CA ALA A 252 26.51 26.97 18.35
C ALA A 252 26.81 27.55 19.74
N ASP A 253 26.55 26.77 20.81
CA ASP A 253 26.87 27.19 22.19
C ASP A 253 28.37 27.36 22.40
N LYS A 254 29.18 26.41 21.93
CA LYS A 254 30.64 26.52 22.02
C LYS A 254 31.18 27.72 21.24
N LEU A 255 30.61 28.00 20.06
CA LEU A 255 31.00 29.16 19.26
C LEU A 255 30.64 30.47 19.96
N ALA A 256 29.48 30.55 20.61
CA ALA A 256 29.05 31.74 21.36
C ALA A 256 29.98 32.02 22.55
N ILE A 257 30.32 30.97 23.31
CA ILE A 257 31.28 31.06 24.42
C ILE A 257 32.65 31.51 23.93
N SER A 258 33.12 30.97 22.80
CA SER A 258 34.41 31.35 22.21
C SER A 258 34.43 32.81 21.75
N GLN A 259 33.35 33.30 21.13
CA GLN A 259 33.25 34.70 20.71
C GLN A 259 33.26 35.64 21.91
N GLU A 260 32.52 35.31 22.98
CA GLU A 260 32.51 36.14 24.20
C GLU A 260 33.90 36.19 24.85
N ALA A 261 34.60 35.06 24.92
CA ALA A 261 35.95 34.99 25.45
C ALA A 261 36.95 35.81 24.61
N LEU A 262 36.84 35.76 23.27
CA LEU A 262 37.65 36.58 22.37
C LEU A 262 37.42 38.08 22.60
N VAL A 263 36.16 38.52 22.63
CA VAL A 263 35.80 39.93 22.88
C VAL A 263 36.32 40.41 24.25
N ARG A 264 36.24 39.58 25.30
CA ARG A 264 36.80 39.90 26.62
C ARG A 264 38.31 40.06 26.55
N THR A 265 39.00 39.16 25.85
CA THR A 265 40.46 39.18 25.70
C THR A 265 40.93 40.40 24.91
N GLU A 266 40.27 40.74 23.81
CA GLU A 266 40.58 41.93 23.01
C GLU A 266 40.38 43.22 23.83
N LYS A 267 39.29 43.31 24.61
CA LYS A 267 39.05 44.46 25.50
C LYS A 267 40.15 44.60 26.55
N GLN A 268 40.56 43.49 27.17
CA GLN A 268 41.65 43.51 28.15
C GLN A 268 42.99 43.91 27.51
N ALA A 269 43.29 43.39 26.32
CA ALA A 269 44.51 43.76 25.59
C ALA A 269 44.52 45.25 25.21
N ALA A 270 43.40 45.78 24.70
CA ALA A 270 43.26 47.20 24.38
C ALA A 270 43.43 48.09 25.63
N GLN A 271 42.84 47.69 26.77
CA GLN A 271 43.03 48.39 28.05
C GLN A 271 44.50 48.36 28.51
N GLY A 272 45.17 47.21 28.38
CA GLY A 272 46.59 47.05 28.74
C GLY A 272 47.55 47.90 27.90
N LEU A 273 47.19 48.23 26.65
CA LEU A 273 47.99 49.13 25.80
C LEU A 273 47.66 50.60 26.03
N LEU A 274 46.37 50.95 26.13
CA LEU A 274 45.92 52.34 26.18
C LEU A 274 46.20 53.00 27.53
N VAL A 275 46.01 52.28 28.65
CA VAL A 275 46.09 52.92 29.97
C VAL A 275 47.51 53.32 30.37
N PRO A 276 48.57 52.52 30.14
CA PRO A 276 49.94 52.98 30.36
C PRO A 276 50.31 54.19 29.51
N MET A 277 49.88 54.21 28.24
CA MET A 277 50.12 55.33 27.33
C MET A 277 49.42 56.60 27.81
N LEU A 278 48.14 56.51 28.20
CA LEU A 278 47.38 57.64 28.75
C LEU A 278 47.99 58.13 30.07
N ALA A 279 48.38 57.22 30.97
CA ALA A 279 49.02 57.57 32.23
C ALA A 279 50.32 58.34 32.01
N HIS A 280 51.17 57.89 31.08
CA HIS A 280 52.40 58.60 30.72
C HIS A 280 52.11 59.98 30.12
N ASN A 281 51.16 60.07 29.19
CA ASN A 281 50.81 61.33 28.53
C ASN A 281 50.11 62.33 29.45
N ILE A 282 49.46 61.88 30.53
CA ILE A 282 48.89 62.76 31.58
C ILE A 282 49.98 63.17 32.58
N ARG A 283 50.91 62.27 32.92
CA ARG A 283 52.01 62.58 33.85
C ARG A 283 52.92 63.70 33.33
N ASN A 284 53.18 63.74 32.03
CA ASN A 284 54.03 64.76 31.41
C ASN A 284 53.53 66.21 31.62
N PRO A 285 52.28 66.59 31.27
CA PRO A 285 51.76 67.93 31.53
C PRO A 285 51.58 68.21 33.02
N LEU A 286 51.22 67.22 33.84
CA LEU A 286 51.18 67.37 35.29
C LEU A 286 52.56 67.76 35.85
N ALA A 287 53.62 67.04 35.47
CA ALA A 287 54.99 67.37 35.85
C ALA A 287 55.39 68.78 35.40
N SER A 288 54.97 69.20 34.20
CA SER A 288 55.20 70.56 33.71
C SER A 288 54.45 71.62 34.53
N ILE A 289 53.17 71.41 34.84
CA ILE A 289 52.36 72.33 35.66
C ILE A 289 52.98 72.46 37.05
N ARG A 290 53.37 71.34 37.66
CA ARG A 290 54.04 71.30 38.95
C ARG A 290 55.36 72.06 38.93
N ALA A 291 56.21 71.82 37.93
CA ALA A 291 57.49 72.51 37.80
C ALA A 291 57.31 74.02 37.62
N THR A 292 56.35 74.45 36.79
CA THR A 292 56.03 75.88 36.63
C THR A 292 55.55 76.50 37.93
N ALA A 293 54.63 75.84 38.65
CA ALA A 293 54.14 76.31 39.95
C ALA A 293 55.29 76.42 40.98
N GLN A 294 56.20 75.45 41.01
CA GLN A 294 57.39 75.45 41.89
C GLN A 294 58.37 76.58 41.54
N VAL A 295 58.61 76.87 40.26
CA VAL A 295 59.50 77.97 39.84
C VAL A 295 58.89 79.34 40.17
N MET A 296 57.56 79.43 40.19
CA MET A 296 56.82 80.64 40.58
C MET A 296 56.71 80.81 42.11
N GLU A 297 57.21 79.88 42.92
CA GLU A 297 57.29 80.06 44.38
C GLU A 297 58.40 81.06 44.74
N ASP A 298 58.03 82.33 44.91
CA ASP A 298 58.91 83.38 45.44
C ASP A 298 58.49 83.78 46.86
N PRO A 299 59.39 83.76 47.86
CA PRO A 299 59.14 84.29 49.20
C PRO A 299 58.60 85.74 49.21
N ALA A 300 58.89 86.54 48.18
CA ALA A 300 58.43 87.91 48.01
C ALA A 300 56.96 88.05 47.55
N HIS A 301 56.28 86.97 47.17
CA HIS A 301 54.85 86.99 46.84
C HIS A 301 53.96 87.19 48.08
N ASP A 302 52.74 87.71 47.88
CA ASP A 302 51.74 87.81 48.94
C ASP A 302 51.26 86.42 49.40
N ALA A 303 50.60 86.37 50.57
CA ALA A 303 50.17 85.12 51.18
C ALA A 303 49.14 84.36 50.32
N GLU A 304 48.28 85.08 49.61
CA GLU A 304 47.21 84.51 48.77
C GLU A 304 47.77 83.81 47.52
N THR A 305 48.77 84.42 46.87
CA THR A 305 49.48 83.84 45.72
C THR A 305 50.25 82.59 46.12
N ARG A 306 50.91 82.61 47.29
CA ARG A 306 51.65 81.45 47.82
C ARG A 306 50.72 80.28 48.16
N GLU A 307 49.59 80.56 48.80
CA GLU A 307 48.55 79.55 49.09
C GLU A 307 47.99 78.93 47.80
N SER A 308 47.76 79.75 46.76
CA SER A 308 47.29 79.29 45.46
C SER A 308 48.30 78.38 44.75
N LEU A 309 49.59 78.72 44.76
CA LEU A 309 50.67 77.91 44.17
C LEU A 309 50.82 76.56 44.89
N HIS A 310 50.81 76.57 46.23
CA HIS A 310 50.79 75.34 47.03
C HIS A 310 49.55 74.47 46.71
N GLY A 311 48.38 75.09 46.56
CA GLY A 311 47.15 74.40 46.18
C GLY A 311 47.24 73.72 44.79
N ILE A 312 47.91 74.35 43.82
CA ILE A 312 48.16 73.77 42.50
C ILE A 312 49.08 72.55 42.61
N ILE A 313 50.18 72.66 43.35
CA ILE A 313 51.14 71.57 43.56
C ILE A 313 50.46 70.37 44.23
N ASP A 314 49.72 70.59 45.32
CA ASP A 314 48.99 69.55 46.03
C ASP A 314 47.94 68.85 45.14
N THR A 315 47.27 69.62 44.28
CA THR A 315 46.29 69.09 43.34
C THR A 315 46.97 68.22 42.28
N VAL A 316 48.09 68.67 41.72
CA VAL A 316 48.88 67.88 40.77
C VAL A 316 49.42 66.59 41.42
N ASP A 317 49.97 66.67 42.63
CA ASP A 317 50.48 65.50 43.36
C ASP A 317 49.37 64.49 43.71
N ARG A 318 48.12 64.96 43.90
CA ARG A 318 46.96 64.06 44.01
C ARG A 318 46.63 63.39 42.67
N LEU A 319 46.63 64.13 41.57
CA LEU A 319 46.36 63.59 40.23
C LEU A 319 47.44 62.59 39.78
N GLU A 320 48.72 62.84 40.10
CA GLU A 320 49.80 61.88 39.85
C GLU A 320 49.62 60.58 40.65
N ARG A 321 49.22 60.67 41.92
CA ARG A 321 48.91 59.47 42.72
C ARG A 321 47.73 58.68 42.16
N TRP A 322 46.68 59.36 41.69
CA TRP A 322 45.52 58.71 41.08
C TRP A 322 45.86 58.02 39.76
N THR A 323 46.66 58.66 38.90
CA THR A 323 47.10 58.04 37.63
C THR A 323 48.02 56.83 37.89
N GLY A 324 48.88 56.89 38.91
CA GLY A 324 49.67 55.75 39.37
C GLY A 324 48.82 54.59 39.91
N ALA A 325 47.81 54.90 40.72
CA ALA A 325 46.88 53.89 41.25
C ALA A 325 46.04 53.23 40.14
N LEU A 326 45.60 54.01 39.14
CA LEU A 326 44.89 53.48 37.96
C LEU A 326 45.75 52.50 37.16
N LEU A 327 47.04 52.81 36.98
CA LEU A 327 47.99 51.92 36.32
C LEU A 327 48.21 50.62 37.11
N ALA A 328 48.34 50.73 38.43
CA ALA A 328 48.50 49.58 39.32
C ALA A 328 47.27 48.66 39.37
N TYR A 329 46.06 49.21 39.18
CA TYR A 329 44.83 48.42 39.10
C TYR A 329 44.74 47.54 37.85
N LEU A 330 45.39 47.93 36.75
CA LEU A 330 45.31 47.24 35.46
C LEU A 330 46.48 46.32 35.16
N LEU A 331 47.60 46.46 35.87
CA LEU A 331 48.68 45.48 35.90
C LEU A 331 48.35 44.48 37.00
N PRO A 332 47.97 43.22 36.68
CA PRO A 332 47.93 42.21 37.72
C PRO A 332 49.35 42.11 38.27
N LEU A 333 49.50 42.23 39.59
CA LEU A 333 50.73 41.84 40.27
C LEU A 333 51.04 40.41 39.83
N LYS A 334 52.03 40.25 38.95
CA LYS A 334 52.60 38.93 38.66
C LYS A 334 53.13 38.39 40.00
N PRO A 335 52.80 37.14 40.36
CA PRO A 335 53.30 36.52 41.58
C PRO A 335 54.82 36.44 41.62
#